data_AF-A0A0R2NWG5-F1
#
_entry.id   AF-A0A0R2NWG5-F1
#
_cell.length_a   1.000
_cell.length_b   1.000
_cell.length_c   1.000
_cell.angle_alpha   90.00
_cell.angle_beta   90.00
_cell.angle_gamma   90.00
#
_symmetry.space_group_name_H-M   'P 1'
#
loop_
_entity.id
_entity.type
_entity.pdbx_description
1 polymer ?
#
loop_
_entity_poly.entity_id
_entity_poly.type
_entity_poly.pdbx_seq_one_letter_code
_entity_poly.pdbx_strand_id
1 'polypeptide(L)'
;MFSLASWKLEFEDGYFRIYDSKKLVAGYFDPDYGNLSNVENPDDVILSKIKNHDVILGGMLMIPLVKFKLFDTDLNTVLSEVKQNISRVSVHLEKWGTFLSEINNTRHFIGISHTDQDMLTMTLPVKFSKPTILEKSNLLEEIHPVLSLLEKSELL
;
A
#
# COMPACT_ATOMS: atom_id res chain seq x y z
N MET A 1 13.87 6.58 20.48
CA MET A 1 13.34 5.21 20.61
C MET A 1 12.09 5.17 19.75
N PHE A 2 12.22 4.76 18.49
CA PHE A 2 11.06 4.67 17.60
C PHE A 2 10.19 3.52 18.11
N SER A 3 8.93 3.84 18.44
CA SER A 3 7.92 2.85 18.76
C SER A 3 7.89 1.83 17.62
N LEU A 4 7.99 0.54 17.94
CA LEU A 4 7.63 -0.51 16.98
C LEU A 4 6.20 -0.21 16.54
N ALA A 5 5.99 0.25 15.31
CA ALA A 5 4.67 0.36 14.75
C ALA A 5 4.06 -1.05 14.78
N SER A 6 3.04 -1.25 15.61
CA SER A 6 2.32 -2.52 15.63
C SER A 6 1.39 -2.56 14.42
N TRP A 7 1.97 -2.74 13.23
CA TRP A 7 1.24 -2.98 12.00
C TRP A 7 0.27 -4.15 12.22
N LYS A 8 -0.95 -4.04 11.68
CA LYS A 8 -1.96 -5.10 11.78
C LYS A 8 -2.56 -5.37 10.42
N LEU A 9 -2.76 -6.64 10.10
CA LEU A 9 -3.48 -7.09 8.92
C LEU A 9 -4.90 -7.56 9.26
N GLU A 10 -5.87 -7.11 8.48
CA GLU A 10 -7.22 -7.66 8.46
C GLU A 10 -7.59 -8.09 7.05
N PHE A 11 -8.14 -9.30 6.93
CA PHE A 11 -8.56 -9.82 5.63
C PHE A 11 -9.93 -9.27 5.29
N GLU A 12 -10.11 -8.78 4.07
CA GLU A 12 -11.34 -8.19 3.54
C GLU A 12 -11.34 -8.33 2.01
N ASP A 13 -12.39 -8.95 1.46
CA ASP A 13 -12.67 -9.01 0.02
C ASP A 13 -11.48 -9.42 -0.88
N GLY A 14 -10.70 -10.41 -0.44
CA GLY A 14 -9.54 -10.91 -1.21
C GLY A 14 -8.24 -10.15 -0.96
N TYR A 15 -8.25 -9.12 -0.12
CA TYR A 15 -7.08 -8.32 0.23
C TYR A 15 -6.82 -8.34 1.74
N PHE A 16 -5.62 -7.90 2.14
CA PHE A 16 -5.28 -7.64 3.53
C PHE A 16 -5.15 -6.13 3.75
N ARG A 17 -6.14 -5.54 4.42
CA ARG A 17 -6.07 -4.16 4.89
C ARG A 17 -4.98 -4.02 5.95
N ILE A 18 -4.14 -3.01 5.79
CA ILE A 18 -2.98 -2.72 6.64
C ILE A 18 -3.33 -1.54 7.54
N TYR A 19 -3.22 -1.73 8.84
CA TYR A 19 -3.42 -0.67 9.82
C TYR A 19 -2.10 -0.25 10.46
N ASP A 20 -1.95 1.05 10.65
CA ASP A 20 -0.86 1.64 11.41
C ASP A 20 -1.08 1.50 12.93
N SER A 21 -0.12 2.02 13.71
CA SER A 21 -0.19 2.05 15.18
C SER A 21 -1.36 2.87 15.73
N LYS A 22 -1.95 3.78 14.93
CA LYS A 22 -3.12 4.59 15.28
C LYS A 22 -4.43 3.92 14.87
N LYS A 23 -4.38 2.69 14.33
CA LYS A 23 -5.51 1.95 13.77
C LYS A 23 -6.15 2.65 12.56
N LEU A 24 -5.39 3.49 11.87
CA LEU A 24 -5.78 4.06 10.59
C LEU A 24 -5.32 3.15 9.46
N VAL A 25 -6.08 3.13 8.37
CA VAL A 25 -5.72 2.35 7.18
C VAL A 25 -4.52 3.01 6.51
N ALA A 26 -3.38 2.31 6.52
CA ALA A 26 -2.15 2.74 5.87
C ALA A 26 -2.06 2.23 4.43
N GLY A 27 -2.84 1.20 4.08
CA GLY A 27 -2.85 0.62 2.75
C GLY A 27 -3.48 -0.77 2.73
N TYR A 28 -3.20 -1.50 1.66
CA TYR A 28 -3.69 -2.84 1.42
C TYR A 28 -2.57 -3.69 0.80
N PHE A 29 -2.56 -4.97 1.14
CA PHE A 29 -1.73 -5.96 0.49
C PHE A 29 -2.62 -6.93 -0.28
N ASP A 30 -2.36 -7.08 -1.58
CA ASP A 30 -2.99 -8.01 -2.50
C ASP A 30 -2.05 -9.19 -2.74
N PRO A 31 -2.28 -10.36 -2.11
CA PRO A 31 -1.42 -11.52 -2.31
C PRO A 31 -1.45 -12.04 -3.75
N ASP A 32 -0.32 -12.59 -4.23
CA ASP A 32 -0.31 -13.29 -5.51
C ASP A 32 -0.99 -14.66 -5.40
N TYR A 33 -2.28 -14.70 -5.75
CA TYR A 33 -3.08 -15.92 -5.81
C TYR A 33 -2.82 -16.76 -7.08
N GLY A 34 -1.93 -16.31 -7.97
CA GLY A 34 -1.68 -16.90 -9.28
C GLY A 34 -2.62 -16.35 -10.37
N ASN A 35 -2.53 -16.92 -11.57
CA ASN A 35 -3.32 -16.46 -12.71
C ASN A 35 -4.78 -16.93 -12.60
N LEU A 36 -5.71 -16.00 -12.36
CA LEU A 36 -7.15 -16.24 -12.25
C LEU A 36 -7.96 -15.86 -13.51
N SER A 37 -7.30 -15.44 -14.60
CA SER A 37 -7.97 -14.89 -15.80
C SER A 37 -8.98 -15.82 -16.48
N ASN A 38 -8.79 -17.14 -16.37
CA ASN A 38 -9.66 -18.16 -16.95
C ASN A 38 -10.54 -18.88 -15.91
N VAL A 39 -10.59 -18.37 -14.67
CA VAL A 39 -11.39 -18.95 -13.60
C VAL A 39 -12.77 -18.32 -13.63
N GLU A 40 -13.82 -19.14 -13.67
CA GLU A 40 -15.21 -18.68 -13.71
C GLU A 40 -15.62 -17.92 -12.44
N ASN A 41 -15.17 -18.40 -11.27
CA ASN A 41 -15.35 -17.73 -9.99
C ASN A 41 -14.01 -17.52 -9.24
N PRO A 42 -13.27 -16.44 -9.54
CA PRO A 42 -11.99 -16.13 -8.91
C PRO A 42 -12.06 -16.00 -7.38
N ASP A 43 -13.15 -15.44 -6.85
CA ASP A 43 -13.32 -15.18 -5.42
C ASP A 43 -13.36 -16.48 -4.61
N ASP A 44 -14.06 -17.50 -5.11
CA ASP A 44 -14.09 -18.83 -4.49
C ASP A 44 -12.69 -19.45 -4.43
N VAL A 45 -11.89 -19.26 -5.48
CA VAL A 45 -10.50 -19.74 -5.52
C VAL A 45 -9.66 -18.99 -4.49
N ILE A 46 -9.75 -17.66 -4.41
CA ILE A 46 -9.04 -16.85 -3.40
C ILE A 46 -9.39 -17.32 -1.98
N LEU A 47 -10.67 -17.45 -1.67
CA LEU A 47 -11.15 -17.91 -0.36
C LEU A 47 -10.64 -19.32 -0.04
N SER A 48 -10.62 -20.21 -1.03
CA SER A 48 -10.09 -21.57 -0.86
C SER A 48 -8.59 -21.57 -0.53
N LYS A 49 -7.79 -20.73 -1.21
CA LYS A 49 -6.34 -20.61 -0.98
C LYS A 49 -6.01 -20.11 0.41
N ILE A 50 -6.78 -19.12 0.88
CA ILE A 50 -6.64 -18.58 2.24
C ILE A 50 -7.00 -19.66 3.27
N LYS A 51 -8.14 -20.35 3.07
CA LYS A 51 -8.58 -21.43 3.97
C LYS A 51 -7.58 -22.58 4.03
N ASN A 52 -6.94 -22.90 2.91
CA ASN A 52 -5.97 -23.98 2.81
C ASN A 52 -4.57 -23.57 3.27
N HIS A 53 -4.35 -22.31 3.65
CA HIS A 53 -3.03 -21.79 4.02
C HIS A 53 -2.00 -22.02 2.90
N ASP A 54 -2.41 -21.78 1.66
CA ASP A 54 -1.56 -21.94 0.48
C ASP A 54 -0.26 -21.12 0.61
N VAL A 55 0.79 -21.62 -0.01
CA VAL A 55 2.09 -20.95 -0.04
C VAL A 55 2.17 -20.01 -1.23
N ILE A 56 2.59 -18.77 -0.98
CA ILE A 56 2.79 -17.72 -2.00
C ILE A 56 4.20 -17.13 -1.92
N LEU A 57 4.58 -16.38 -2.96
CA LEU A 57 5.93 -15.80 -3.11
C LEU A 57 5.96 -14.26 -3.05
N GLY A 58 4.81 -13.61 -2.89
CA GLY A 58 4.71 -12.16 -2.89
C GLY A 58 3.29 -11.68 -3.16
N GLY A 59 3.20 -10.43 -3.59
CA GLY A 59 1.95 -9.76 -3.93
C GLY A 59 2.17 -8.30 -4.28
N MET A 60 1.09 -7.53 -4.33
CA MET A 60 1.11 -6.10 -4.60
C MET A 60 0.74 -5.32 -3.32
N LEU A 61 1.56 -4.34 -2.97
CA LEU A 61 1.29 -3.40 -1.89
C LEU A 61 0.67 -2.13 -2.49
N MET A 62 -0.53 -1.77 -2.03
CA MET A 62 -1.28 -0.57 -2.44
C MET A 62 -1.31 0.42 -1.28
N ILE A 63 -0.73 1.59 -1.46
CA ILE A 63 -0.55 2.60 -0.40
C ILE A 63 -0.86 4.01 -0.91
N PRO A 64 -1.28 4.93 -0.05
CA PRO A 64 -1.39 6.34 -0.41
C PRO A 64 -0.04 6.85 -0.93
N LEU A 65 -0.06 7.52 -2.09
CA LEU A 65 1.11 8.19 -2.65
C LEU A 65 1.15 9.63 -2.18
N VAL A 66 0.08 10.38 -2.43
CA VAL A 66 -0.03 11.78 -2.01
C VAL A 66 -1.48 12.24 -2.06
N LYS A 67 -1.90 13.02 -1.06
CA LYS A 67 -3.11 13.84 -1.12
C LYS A 67 -2.74 15.27 -1.49
N PHE A 68 -3.32 15.83 -2.54
CA PHE A 68 -2.93 17.15 -3.05
C PHE A 68 -3.41 18.30 -2.16
N LYS A 69 -4.62 18.17 -1.59
CA LYS A 69 -5.40 19.22 -0.93
C LYS A 69 -5.71 20.39 -1.87
N LEU A 70 -6.08 20.07 -3.10
CA LEU A 70 -6.38 21.05 -4.15
C LEU A 70 -7.78 20.89 -4.75
N PHE A 71 -8.32 19.67 -4.74
CA PHE A 71 -9.55 19.33 -5.46
C PHE A 71 -10.71 18.98 -4.52
N ASP A 72 -10.61 19.37 -3.25
CA ASP A 72 -11.69 19.20 -2.29
C ASP A 72 -12.84 20.17 -2.64
N THR A 73 -14.01 19.60 -2.94
CA THR A 73 -15.11 20.28 -3.64
C THR A 73 -15.74 21.43 -2.85
N ASP A 74 -15.49 21.48 -1.54
CA ASP A 74 -16.03 22.49 -0.63
C ASP A 74 -15.00 23.57 -0.24
N LEU A 75 -13.78 23.51 -0.79
CA LEU A 75 -12.68 24.38 -0.39
C LEU A 75 -12.54 25.58 -1.35
N ASN A 76 -13.12 26.72 -0.96
CA ASN A 76 -12.59 28.00 -1.42
C ASN A 76 -11.19 28.18 -0.83
N THR A 77 -10.18 28.32 -1.68
CA THR A 77 -8.78 28.50 -1.27
C THR A 77 -8.19 29.77 -1.89
N VAL A 78 -7.07 30.25 -1.35
CA VAL A 78 -6.34 31.41 -1.88
C VAL A 78 -5.06 30.97 -2.59
N LEU A 79 -4.53 31.83 -3.48
CA LEU A 79 -3.35 31.51 -4.29
C LEU A 79 -2.12 31.09 -3.46
N SER A 80 -1.94 31.65 -2.26
CA SER A 80 -0.83 31.28 -1.38
C SER A 80 -0.92 29.84 -0.89
N GLU A 81 -2.12 29.35 -0.57
CA GLU A 81 -2.35 27.97 -0.13
C GLU A 81 -2.14 26.98 -1.26
N VAL A 82 -2.62 27.30 -2.48
CA VAL A 82 -2.37 26.49 -3.68
C VAL A 82 -0.86 26.32 -3.91
N LYS A 83 -0.10 27.41 -3.85
CA LYS A 83 1.37 27.38 -4.02
C LYS A 83 2.04 26.54 -2.93
N GLN A 84 1.59 26.68 -1.68
CA GLN A 84 2.12 25.92 -0.56
C GLN A 84 1.85 24.42 -0.71
N ASN A 85 0.63 24.03 -1.12
CA ASN A 85 0.27 22.64 -1.33
C ASN A 85 1.03 21.99 -2.48
N ILE A 86 1.20 22.69 -3.61
CA ILE A 86 2.02 22.22 -4.73
C ILE A 86 3.47 21.99 -4.28
N SER A 87 4.05 22.96 -3.55
CA SER A 87 5.42 22.85 -3.04
C SER A 87 5.57 21.65 -2.08
N ARG A 88 4.65 21.50 -1.13
CA ARG A 88 4.61 20.35 -0.20
C ARG A 88 4.53 19.02 -0.95
N VAL A 89 3.64 18.92 -1.93
CA VAL A 89 3.47 17.71 -2.76
C VAL A 89 4.76 17.41 -3.50
N SER A 90 5.39 18.40 -4.13
CA SER A 90 6.65 18.23 -4.85
C SER A 90 7.74 17.65 -3.93
N VAL A 91 7.92 18.22 -2.73
CA VAL A 91 8.92 17.72 -1.76
C VAL A 91 8.61 16.29 -1.33
N HIS A 92 7.33 15.94 -1.16
CA HIS A 92 6.94 14.58 -0.81
C HIS A 92 7.22 13.58 -1.93
N LEU A 93 7.00 13.95 -3.19
CA LEU A 93 7.30 13.10 -4.35
C LEU A 93 8.81 12.86 -4.53
N GLU A 94 9.66 13.81 -4.16
CA GLU A 94 11.12 13.60 -4.13
C GLU A 94 11.53 12.53 -3.10
N LYS A 95 10.85 12.47 -1.94
CA LYS A 95 11.07 11.39 -0.96
C LYS A 95 10.69 10.02 -1.55
N TRP A 96 9.57 9.96 -2.26
CA TRP A 96 9.16 8.76 -3.00
C TRP A 96 10.19 8.34 -4.04
N GLY A 97 10.74 9.28 -4.81
CA GLY A 97 11.82 9.00 -5.76
C GLY A 97 13.05 8.36 -5.10
N THR A 98 13.45 8.90 -3.94
CA THR A 98 14.56 8.35 -3.14
C THR A 98 14.25 6.94 -2.65
N PHE A 99 13.07 6.73 -2.08
CA PHE A 99 12.62 5.42 -1.59
C PHE A 99 12.58 4.37 -2.70
N LEU A 100 11.98 4.67 -3.85
CA LEU A 100 11.89 3.74 -4.99
C LEU A 100 13.27 3.34 -5.50
N SER A 101 14.23 4.27 -5.49
CA SER A 101 15.63 3.97 -5.81
C SER A 101 16.27 3.05 -4.78
N GLU A 102 16.00 3.23 -3.49
CA GLU A 102 16.57 2.40 -2.40
C GLU A 102 16.09 0.95 -2.50
N ILE A 103 14.82 0.73 -2.86
CA ILE A 103 14.26 -0.62 -3.03
C ILE A 103 14.45 -1.18 -4.46
N ASN A 104 15.16 -0.47 -5.33
CA ASN A 104 15.37 -0.81 -6.75
C ASN A 104 14.08 -1.19 -7.48
N ASN A 105 12.98 -0.49 -7.17
CA ASN A 105 11.68 -0.80 -7.74
C ASN A 105 11.45 -0.01 -9.03
N THR A 106 11.46 -0.73 -10.15
CA THR A 106 11.23 -0.18 -11.49
C THR A 106 9.82 -0.44 -12.03
N ARG A 107 8.98 -1.14 -11.27
CA ARG A 107 7.64 -1.57 -11.69
C ARG A 107 6.64 -1.16 -10.62
N HIS A 108 6.10 0.03 -10.74
CA HIS A 108 5.01 0.52 -9.90
C HIS A 108 3.93 1.15 -10.77
N PHE A 109 2.72 1.18 -10.25
CA PHE A 109 1.58 1.83 -10.87
C PHE A 109 1.10 2.97 -9.98
N ILE A 110 0.70 4.08 -10.59
CA ILE A 110 0.11 5.23 -9.89
C ILE A 110 -1.32 5.38 -10.39
N GLY A 111 -2.26 5.40 -9.46
CA GLY A 111 -3.69 5.53 -9.73
C GLY A 111 -4.32 6.63 -8.89
N ILE A 112 -5.54 7.03 -9.27
CA ILE A 112 -6.39 7.87 -8.41
C ILE A 112 -7.04 6.96 -7.36
N SER A 113 -7.10 7.41 -6.11
CA SER A 113 -7.81 6.67 -5.07
C SER A 113 -9.30 6.55 -5.40
N HIS A 114 -9.87 5.36 -5.24
CA HIS A 114 -11.29 5.12 -5.46
C HIS A 114 -12.19 5.86 -4.47
N THR A 115 -11.66 6.21 -3.30
CA THR A 115 -12.42 6.85 -2.21
C THR A 115 -12.15 8.35 -2.08
N ASP A 116 -11.13 8.88 -2.76
CA ASP A 116 -10.71 10.28 -2.64
C ASP A 116 -10.08 10.76 -3.95
N GLN A 117 -10.81 11.58 -4.72
CA GLN A 117 -10.34 12.09 -6.02
C GLN A 117 -9.16 13.06 -5.89
N ASP A 118 -8.90 13.61 -4.70
CA ASP A 118 -7.77 14.49 -4.41
C ASP A 118 -6.51 13.70 -3.98
N MET A 119 -6.56 12.36 -4.02
CA MET A 119 -5.47 11.49 -3.61
C MET A 119 -5.02 10.54 -4.73
N LEU A 120 -3.71 10.43 -4.91
CA LEU A 120 -3.10 9.34 -5.67
C LEU A 120 -2.69 8.20 -4.75
N THR A 121 -2.72 6.99 -5.29
CA THR A 121 -2.18 5.78 -4.69
C THR A 121 -1.00 5.26 -5.52
N MET A 122 -0.13 4.50 -4.87
CA MET A 122 0.93 3.74 -5.50
C MET A 122 0.72 2.26 -5.23
N THR A 123 0.83 1.46 -6.28
CA THR A 123 0.82 0.00 -6.20
C THR A 123 2.19 -0.51 -6.62
N LEU A 124 2.86 -1.26 -5.75
CA LEU A 124 4.21 -1.79 -6.00
C LEU A 124 4.31 -3.28 -5.62
N PRO A 125 5.06 -4.09 -6.37
CA PRO A 125 5.26 -5.50 -6.06
C PRO A 125 6.15 -5.65 -4.82
N VAL A 126 5.77 -6.57 -3.95
CA VAL A 126 6.58 -7.04 -2.82
C VAL A 126 6.89 -8.51 -3.05
N LYS A 127 8.19 -8.83 -3.14
CA LYS A 127 8.68 -10.20 -3.24
C LYS A 127 9.07 -10.70 -1.85
N PHE A 128 8.58 -11.88 -1.49
CA PHE A 128 8.94 -12.50 -0.22
C PHE A 128 10.34 -13.11 -0.26
N SER A 129 10.97 -13.14 0.91
CA SER A 129 12.29 -13.73 1.14
C SER A 129 12.30 -15.26 1.02
N LYS A 130 11.13 -15.87 1.28
CA LYS A 130 10.90 -17.31 1.25
C LYS A 130 9.46 -17.60 0.81
N PRO A 131 9.15 -18.85 0.43
CA PRO A 131 7.76 -19.28 0.31
C PRO A 131 7.05 -19.12 1.65
N THR A 132 5.94 -18.39 1.64
CA THR A 132 5.23 -17.95 2.86
C THR A 132 3.79 -18.39 2.82
N ILE A 133 3.31 -18.92 3.93
CA ILE A 133 1.92 -19.34 4.12
C ILE A 133 1.01 -18.09 4.10
N LEU A 134 -0.14 -18.19 3.42
CA LEU A 134 -1.23 -17.20 3.39
C LEU A 134 -1.91 -17.06 4.77
N GLU A 135 -1.17 -16.55 5.75
CA GLU A 135 -1.64 -16.26 7.10
C GLU A 135 -1.15 -14.88 7.55
N LYS A 136 -2.00 -14.13 8.27
CA LYS A 136 -1.76 -12.72 8.63
C LYS A 136 -0.39 -12.46 9.25
N SER A 137 0.04 -13.28 10.22
CA SER A 137 1.33 -13.13 10.90
C SER A 137 2.50 -13.31 9.92
N ASN A 138 2.45 -14.37 9.11
CA ASN A 138 3.50 -14.68 8.14
C ASN A 138 3.57 -13.65 7.01
N LEU A 139 2.43 -13.21 6.49
CA LEU A 139 2.38 -12.14 5.50
C LEU A 139 2.94 -10.84 6.07
N LEU A 140 2.57 -10.51 7.32
CA LEU A 140 3.05 -9.31 7.98
C LEU A 140 4.58 -9.34 8.13
N GLU A 141 5.17 -10.46 8.54
CA GLU A 141 6.62 -10.61 8.63
C GLU A 141 7.34 -10.28 7.31
N GLU A 142 6.79 -10.72 6.17
CA GLU A 142 7.41 -10.50 4.87
C GLU A 142 7.23 -9.08 4.32
N ILE A 143 6.12 -8.40 4.63
CA ILE A 143 5.89 -7.01 4.19
C ILE A 143 6.44 -5.97 5.17
N HIS A 144 6.67 -6.34 6.43
CA HIS A 144 7.13 -5.45 7.49
C HIS A 144 8.40 -4.67 7.13
N PRO A 145 9.42 -5.24 6.46
CA PRO A 145 10.60 -4.47 6.05
C PRO A 145 10.26 -3.28 5.14
N VAL A 146 9.33 -3.48 4.20
CA VAL A 146 8.87 -2.41 3.29
C VAL A 146 8.07 -1.36 4.06
N LEU A 147 7.14 -1.79 4.93
CA LEU A 147 6.34 -0.87 5.77
C LEU A 147 7.22 -0.04 6.72
N SER A 148 8.21 -0.66 7.33
CA SER A 148 9.16 0.01 8.23
C SER A 148 10.00 1.05 7.49
N LEU A 149 10.42 0.74 6.26
CA LEU A 149 11.17 1.68 5.44
C LEU A 149 10.30 2.85 5.00
N LEU A 150 9.03 2.61 4.62
CA LEU A 150 8.07 3.66 4.29
C LEU A 150 7.86 4.63 5.47
N GLU A 151 7.66 4.09 6.68
CA GLU A 151 7.52 4.90 7.90
C GLU A 151 8.79 5.71 8.20
N LYS A 152 9.97 5.07 8.12
CA LYS A 152 11.26 5.74 8.34
C LYS A 152 11.52 6.85 7.32
N SER A 153 11.04 6.70 6.09
CA SER A 153 11.15 7.68 5.01
C SER A 153 10.08 8.77 5.07
N GLU A 154 9.20 8.75 6.07
CA GLU A 154 8.09 9.71 6.25
C GLU A 154 7.15 9.74 5.03
N LEU A 155 6.84 8.56 4.49
CA LEU A 155 5.97 8.36 3.33
C LEU A 155 4.54 7.91 3.69
N LEU A 156 4.28 7.63 4.96
CA LEU A 156 2.98 7.22 5.51
C LEU A 156 2.43 8.28 6.49
#